data_AF-A0A951C1W7-F1
#
_entry.id   AF-A0A951C1W7-F1
#
_cell.length_a   1.000
_cell.length_b   1.000
_cell.length_c   1.000
_cell.angle_alpha   90.00
_cell.angle_beta   90.00
_cell.angle_gamma   90.00
#
_symmetry.space_group_name_H-M   'P 1'
#
loop_
_entity.id
_entity.type
_entity.pdbx_description
1 polymer ?
#
loop_
_entity_poly.entity_id
_entity_poly.type
_entity_poly.pdbx_seq_one_letter_code
_entity_poly.pdbx_strand_id
1 'polypeptide(L)'
;MRSQINRLGIALVLLGGGAFAASHRNGPLLLEDQTANLNDFYIFRSYESGRSDRIVMSMSAQGFQNPDNGPSYYKFSDSVLYRFNINNQRGLDGRPDMQIDFVFHTQLRPNPTFVSYFGTIKSIDDPGIFLYQTYTIVIRNLATGQGTYISTD
;
A
#
# COMPACT_ATOMS: atom_id res chain seq x y z
N MET A 1 22.83 -21.77 -63.34
CA MET A 1 22.70 -21.01 -62.08
C MET A 1 21.23 -20.86 -61.74
N ARG A 2 20.74 -21.55 -60.70
CA ARG A 2 19.53 -21.25 -59.92
C ARG A 2 19.50 -22.24 -58.75
N SER A 3 20.02 -21.82 -57.59
CA SER A 3 19.99 -22.60 -56.34
C SER A 3 18.61 -22.45 -55.69
N GLN A 4 17.92 -23.56 -55.46
CA GLN A 4 16.73 -23.62 -54.62
C GLN A 4 17.19 -23.61 -53.15
N ILE A 5 16.92 -22.54 -52.41
CA ILE A 5 17.17 -22.45 -50.98
C ILE A 5 15.87 -22.87 -50.27
N ASN A 6 15.86 -24.08 -49.71
CA ASN A 6 14.79 -24.54 -48.82
C ASN A 6 14.81 -23.70 -47.53
N ARG A 7 13.74 -22.96 -47.28
CA ARG A 7 13.51 -22.28 -46.00
C ARG A 7 12.72 -23.20 -45.08
N LEU A 8 13.41 -23.89 -44.16
CA LEU A 8 12.76 -24.49 -43.00
C LEU A 8 12.48 -23.37 -41.98
N GLY A 9 11.21 -22.99 -41.85
CA GLY A 9 10.76 -22.14 -40.75
C GLY A 9 10.59 -22.98 -39.49
N ILE A 10 11.39 -22.71 -38.46
CA ILE A 10 11.15 -23.25 -37.11
C ILE A 10 10.05 -22.39 -36.47
N ALA A 11 8.87 -22.98 -36.28
CA ALA A 11 7.82 -22.41 -35.45
C ALA A 11 8.12 -22.78 -33.99
N LEU A 12 8.58 -21.80 -33.20
CA LEU A 12 8.76 -21.96 -31.76
C LEU A 12 7.38 -21.83 -31.08
N VAL A 13 6.76 -22.96 -30.75
CA VAL A 13 5.54 -22.98 -29.93
C VAL A 13 5.94 -22.71 -28.48
N LEU A 14 5.71 -21.48 -28.02
CA LEU A 14 5.80 -21.12 -26.60
C LEU A 14 4.63 -21.78 -25.86
N LEU A 15 4.90 -22.91 -25.21
CA LEU A 15 4.02 -23.47 -24.18
C LEU A 15 4.03 -22.51 -22.99
N GLY A 16 3.12 -21.53 -23.00
CA GLY A 16 2.85 -20.69 -21.85
C GLY A 16 2.26 -21.55 -20.73
N GLY A 17 3.09 -22.00 -19.79
CA GLY A 17 2.61 -22.60 -18.55
C GLY A 17 1.72 -21.58 -17.84
N GLY A 18 0.49 -21.98 -17.51
CA GLY A 18 -0.42 -21.14 -16.75
C GLY A 18 0.23 -20.77 -15.42
N ALA A 19 0.53 -19.49 -15.23
CA ALA A 19 0.94 -18.99 -13.93
C ALA A 19 -0.29 -19.01 -13.01
N PHE A 20 -0.23 -19.80 -11.94
CA PHE A 20 -1.20 -19.68 -10.84
C PHE A 20 -0.92 -18.35 -10.15
N ALA A 21 -1.78 -17.36 -10.38
CA ALA A 21 -1.71 -16.10 -9.65
C ALA A 21 -1.95 -16.39 -8.16
N ALA A 22 -1.07 -15.89 -7.30
CA ALA A 22 -1.30 -15.91 -5.86
C ALA A 22 -2.51 -15.01 -5.55
N SER A 23 -3.46 -15.52 -4.77
CA SER A 23 -4.54 -14.69 -4.20
C SER A 23 -4.02 -14.00 -2.95
N HIS A 24 -4.20 -12.68 -2.83
CA HIS A 24 -3.83 -11.87 -1.67
C HIS A 24 -4.99 -11.70 -0.67
N ARG A 25 -5.96 -12.63 -0.70
CA ARG A 25 -7.17 -12.63 0.13
C ARG A 25 -7.37 -14.00 0.79
N ASN A 26 -6.34 -14.50 1.46
CA ASN A 26 -6.31 -15.90 1.91
C ASN A 26 -6.37 -16.08 3.43
N GLY A 27 -6.37 -15.00 4.22
CA GLY A 27 -6.58 -15.06 5.66
C GLY A 27 -8.07 -15.14 5.98
N PRO A 28 -8.57 -16.18 6.68
CA PRO A 28 -10.00 -16.32 6.98
C PRO A 28 -10.60 -15.11 7.71
N LEU A 29 -9.84 -14.48 8.63
CA LEU A 29 -10.28 -13.30 9.38
C LEU A 29 -10.19 -12.00 8.56
N LEU A 30 -9.30 -11.93 7.56
CA LEU A 30 -9.16 -10.77 6.67
C LEU A 30 -10.31 -10.68 5.64
N LEU A 31 -11.15 -11.72 5.55
CA LEU A 31 -12.41 -11.65 4.80
C LEU A 31 -13.41 -10.70 5.47
N GLU A 32 -13.41 -10.68 6.81
CA GLU A 32 -14.31 -9.86 7.64
C GLU A 32 -13.71 -8.49 7.97
N ASP A 33 -12.37 -8.37 8.04
CA ASP A 33 -11.66 -7.10 8.13
C ASP A 33 -10.81 -6.86 6.89
N GLN A 34 -11.48 -6.40 5.83
CA GLN A 34 -10.80 -6.07 4.57
C GLN A 34 -9.81 -4.93 4.75
N THR A 35 -10.05 -4.04 5.71
CA THR A 35 -9.20 -2.86 5.92
C THR A 35 -7.84 -3.19 6.50
N ALA A 36 -7.75 -4.31 7.23
CA ALA A 36 -6.49 -4.87 7.74
C ALA A 36 -5.74 -5.74 6.71
N ASN A 37 -6.31 -5.98 5.53
CA ASN A 37 -5.68 -6.86 4.54
C ASN A 37 -4.50 -6.16 3.84
N LEU A 38 -3.28 -6.51 4.25
CA LEU A 38 -2.06 -6.13 3.55
C LEU A 38 -1.89 -7.01 2.31
N ASN A 39 -1.89 -6.40 1.13
CA ASN A 39 -1.70 -7.13 -0.11
C ASN A 39 -0.19 -7.29 -0.40
N ASP A 40 0.60 -6.22 -0.36
CA ASP A 40 2.02 -6.27 -0.69
C ASP A 40 2.89 -5.38 0.20
N PHE A 41 4.16 -5.79 0.34
CA PHE A 41 5.22 -5.02 0.96
C PHE A 41 6.42 -4.97 0.01
N TYR A 42 6.95 -3.78 -0.21
CA TYR A 42 8.10 -3.53 -1.06
C TYR A 42 9.19 -2.82 -0.29
N ILE A 43 10.44 -3.21 -0.54
CA ILE A 43 11.64 -2.55 -0.02
C ILE A 43 12.67 -2.41 -1.12
N PHE A 44 13.19 -1.21 -1.31
CA PHE A 44 14.18 -0.93 -2.35
C PHE A 44 15.09 0.24 -1.94
N ARG A 45 16.25 0.35 -2.58
CA ARG A 45 17.17 1.47 -2.38
C ARG A 45 16.58 2.74 -3.00
N SER A 46 16.71 3.89 -2.33
CA SER A 46 16.18 5.15 -2.86
C SER A 46 16.87 5.53 -4.18
N TYR A 47 16.05 6.03 -5.11
CA TYR A 47 16.49 6.59 -6.40
C TYR A 47 16.58 8.13 -6.37
N GLU A 48 16.26 8.76 -5.24
CA GLU A 48 16.34 10.21 -5.11
C GLU A 48 17.80 10.69 -5.14
N SER A 49 18.04 11.81 -5.85
CA SER A 49 19.36 12.42 -5.94
C SER A 49 19.93 12.74 -4.55
N GLY A 50 21.16 12.30 -4.28
CA GLY A 50 21.85 12.51 -3.00
C GLY A 50 21.34 11.65 -1.83
N ARG A 51 20.44 10.67 -2.04
CA ARG A 51 19.86 9.81 -0.98
C ARG A 51 20.10 8.33 -1.21
N SER A 52 21.18 7.99 -1.92
CA SER A 52 21.50 6.59 -2.22
C SER A 52 21.88 5.76 -0.98
N ASP A 53 22.07 6.35 0.18
CA ASP A 53 22.28 5.67 1.46
C ASP A 53 20.96 5.24 2.15
N ARG A 54 19.80 5.53 1.55
CA ARG A 54 18.49 5.25 2.13
C ARG A 54 17.80 4.05 1.49
N ILE A 55 16.94 3.42 2.28
CA ILE A 55 15.93 2.47 1.80
C ILE A 55 14.56 3.15 1.79
N VAL A 56 13.73 2.75 0.84
CA VAL A 56 12.31 3.08 0.75
C VAL A 56 11.55 1.80 1.08
N MET A 57 10.59 1.92 1.99
CA MET A 57 9.64 0.87 2.34
C MET A 57 8.25 1.34 1.92
N SER A 58 7.49 0.46 1.28
CA SER A 58 6.11 0.72 0.86
C SER A 58 5.24 -0.46 1.23
N MET A 59 4.06 -0.17 1.78
CA MET A 59 3.06 -1.16 2.15
C MET A 59 1.75 -0.76 1.51
N SER A 60 1.09 -1.73 0.89
CA SER A 60 -0.24 -1.54 0.33
C SER A 60 -1.25 -2.40 1.09
N ALA A 61 -2.39 -1.79 1.37
CA ALA A 61 -3.52 -2.40 2.05
C ALA A 61 -4.77 -2.28 1.18
N GLN A 62 -5.75 -3.16 1.39
CA GLN A 62 -7.02 -3.18 0.65
C GLN A 62 -6.81 -3.23 -0.88
N GLY A 63 -6.56 -4.43 -1.41
CA GLY A 63 -6.33 -4.62 -2.84
C GLY A 63 -7.60 -4.47 -3.68
N PHE A 64 -7.45 -4.25 -4.99
CA PHE A 64 -8.56 -4.23 -5.97
C PHE A 64 -9.64 -3.16 -5.70
N GLN A 65 -9.22 -1.94 -5.38
CA GLN A 65 -10.10 -0.79 -5.23
C GLN A 65 -10.50 -0.23 -6.61
N ASN A 66 -11.67 -0.63 -7.12
CA ASN A 66 -12.18 -0.09 -8.38
C ASN A 66 -12.83 1.30 -8.13
N PRO A 67 -12.41 2.37 -8.85
CA PRO A 67 -13.04 3.69 -8.73
C PRO A 67 -14.55 3.70 -9.01
N ASP A 68 -15.09 2.70 -9.71
CA ASP A 68 -16.52 2.64 -10.06
C ASP A 68 -17.41 2.09 -8.93
N ASN A 69 -16.84 1.57 -7.84
CA ASN A 69 -17.59 1.14 -6.65
C ASN A 69 -17.97 2.38 -5.81
N GLY A 70 -19.07 3.04 -6.21
CA GLY A 70 -19.51 4.34 -5.66
C GLY A 70 -19.95 4.33 -4.20
N PRO A 71 -20.73 5.32 -3.75
CA PRO A 71 -20.49 6.76 -3.87
C PRO A 71 -19.39 7.27 -2.90
N SER A 72 -18.64 6.34 -2.29
CA SER A 72 -17.58 6.61 -1.32
C SER A 72 -16.29 5.94 -1.78
N TYR A 73 -15.16 6.61 -1.60
CA TYR A 73 -13.87 6.00 -1.90
C TYR A 73 -13.43 5.10 -0.74
N TYR A 74 -12.52 4.18 -1.05
CA TYR A 74 -11.87 3.34 -0.07
C TYR A 74 -10.96 4.16 0.85
N LYS A 75 -10.95 3.85 2.13
CA LYS A 75 -10.16 4.55 3.15
C LYS A 75 -9.39 3.57 4.01
N PHE A 76 -8.31 4.02 4.64
CA PHE A 76 -7.70 3.24 5.72
C PHE A 76 -8.62 3.21 6.94
N SER A 77 -8.56 2.15 7.72
CA SER A 77 -9.40 2.06 8.92
C SER A 77 -8.73 2.75 10.11
N ASP A 78 -9.52 3.52 10.83
CA ASP A 78 -9.15 4.16 12.10
C ASP A 78 -8.94 3.14 13.22
N SER A 79 -9.41 1.89 13.05
CA SER A 79 -9.26 0.80 14.01
C SER A 79 -8.07 -0.10 13.73
N VAL A 80 -7.40 0.05 12.58
CA VAL A 80 -6.27 -0.79 12.17
C VAL A 80 -4.96 -0.07 12.43
N LEU A 81 -4.00 -0.79 13.02
CA LEU A 81 -2.65 -0.29 13.24
C LEU A 81 -1.72 -0.78 12.14
N TYR A 82 -1.49 0.07 11.16
CA TYR A 82 -0.59 -0.20 10.04
C TYR A 82 0.86 0.02 10.49
N ARG A 83 1.68 -1.04 10.57
CA ARG A 83 3.00 -0.98 11.21
C ARG A 83 4.10 -1.66 10.39
N PHE A 84 5.24 -0.98 10.28
CA PHE A 84 6.53 -1.62 9.99
C PHE A 84 7.22 -2.05 11.29
N ASN A 85 7.61 -3.32 11.36
CA ASN A 85 8.49 -3.84 12.41
C ASN A 85 9.89 -3.99 11.80
N ILE A 86 10.86 -3.27 12.35
CA ILE A 86 12.22 -3.17 11.79
C ILE A 86 13.20 -3.74 12.81
N ASN A 87 13.91 -4.80 12.44
CA ASN A 87 15.09 -5.30 13.14
C ASN A 87 16.31 -4.88 12.32
N ASN A 88 17.07 -3.92 12.84
CA ASN A 88 18.23 -3.33 12.16
C ASN A 88 19.48 -3.27 13.04
N GLN A 89 19.42 -3.84 14.25
CA GLN A 89 20.58 -3.99 15.12
C GLN A 89 21.23 -5.36 14.98
N ARG A 90 22.42 -5.48 15.59
CA ARG A 90 23.27 -6.65 15.47
C ARG A 90 22.65 -7.83 16.23
N GLY A 91 22.23 -8.84 15.47
CA GLY A 91 21.67 -10.08 16.00
C GLY A 91 20.61 -10.66 15.09
N LEU A 92 19.84 -9.80 14.40
CA LEU A 92 18.77 -10.16 13.47
C LEU A 92 17.90 -11.32 14.03
N ASP A 93 17.61 -11.25 15.31
CA ASP A 93 16.92 -12.28 16.11
C ASP A 93 15.40 -12.33 15.86
N GLY A 94 14.91 -11.51 14.93
CA GLY A 94 13.49 -11.38 14.59
C GLY A 94 12.70 -10.46 15.53
N ARG A 95 13.31 -9.90 16.57
CA ARG A 95 12.65 -8.92 17.45
C ARG A 95 12.82 -7.51 16.86
N PRO A 96 11.77 -6.69 16.79
CA PRO A 96 11.93 -5.33 16.25
C PRO A 96 12.73 -4.44 17.21
N ASP A 97 13.65 -3.66 16.65
CA ASP A 97 14.36 -2.56 17.33
C ASP A 97 13.61 -1.24 17.15
N MET A 98 12.84 -1.13 16.07
CA MET A 98 12.06 0.04 15.72
C MET A 98 10.69 -0.35 15.19
N GLN A 99 9.68 0.47 15.52
CA GLN A 99 8.35 0.39 14.94
C GLN A 99 7.97 1.73 14.35
N ILE A 100 7.35 1.69 13.17
CA ILE A 100 6.78 2.87 12.52
C ILE A 100 5.31 2.56 12.27
N ASP A 101 4.42 3.30 12.93
CA ASP A 101 2.98 3.13 12.81
C ASP A 101 2.38 4.27 12.01
N PHE A 102 1.36 3.95 11.20
CA PHE A 102 0.47 4.91 10.58
C PHE A 102 -0.92 4.76 11.21
N VAL A 103 -1.36 5.80 11.89
CA VAL A 103 -2.66 5.86 12.57
C VAL A 103 -3.53 6.84 11.81
N PHE A 104 -4.59 6.34 11.17
CA PHE A 104 -5.48 7.15 10.34
C PHE A 104 -6.65 7.69 11.16
N HIS A 105 -7.07 8.90 10.82
CA HIS A 105 -8.19 9.59 11.45
C HIS A 105 -9.16 10.07 10.38
N THR A 106 -10.39 9.57 10.44
CA THR A 106 -11.47 9.98 9.55
C THR A 106 -12.24 11.14 10.16
N GLN A 107 -12.41 12.21 9.39
CA GLN A 107 -13.24 13.34 9.73
C GLN A 107 -14.37 13.49 8.72
N LEU A 108 -15.57 13.79 9.21
CA LEU A 108 -16.72 14.14 8.38
C LEU A 108 -17.00 15.63 8.54
N ARG A 109 -17.33 16.29 7.44
CA ARG A 109 -17.87 17.66 7.51
C ARG A 109 -19.19 17.67 8.30
N PRO A 110 -19.55 18.81 8.92
CA PRO A 110 -20.86 18.96 9.57
C PRO A 110 -22.01 18.63 8.63
N ASN A 111 -23.05 17.97 9.15
CA ASN A 111 -24.21 17.47 8.40
C ASN A 111 -23.83 16.59 7.20
N PRO A 112 -23.01 15.53 7.41
CA PRO A 112 -22.54 14.71 6.32
C PRO A 112 -23.70 13.94 5.68
N THR A 113 -23.60 13.73 4.37
CA THR A 113 -24.48 12.81 3.65
C THR A 113 -23.97 11.37 3.79
N PHE A 114 -24.68 10.41 3.21
CA PHE A 114 -24.22 9.01 3.12
C PHE A 114 -23.07 8.80 2.10
N VAL A 115 -22.66 9.85 1.37
CA VAL A 115 -21.60 9.81 0.36
C VAL A 115 -20.33 10.52 0.86
N SER A 116 -19.15 10.08 0.42
CA SER A 116 -17.87 10.70 0.82
C SER A 116 -17.58 12.00 0.07
N TYR A 117 -18.20 12.20 -1.10
CA TYR A 117 -18.09 13.42 -1.89
C TYR A 117 -19.33 13.63 -2.77
N PHE A 118 -19.56 14.86 -3.21
CA PHE A 118 -20.65 15.22 -4.12
C PHE A 118 -20.22 16.32 -5.11
N GLY A 119 -20.62 16.15 -6.37
CA GLY A 119 -20.23 17.06 -7.45
C GLY A 119 -18.82 16.82 -7.98
N THR A 120 -18.37 17.72 -8.85
CA THR A 120 -17.02 17.65 -9.45
C THR A 120 -15.98 18.18 -8.46
N ILE A 121 -15.04 17.32 -8.07
CA ILE A 121 -13.92 17.70 -7.20
C ILE A 121 -12.83 18.39 -8.01
N LYS A 122 -12.47 19.62 -7.63
CA LYS A 122 -11.46 20.45 -8.32
C LYS A 122 -10.14 20.59 -7.57
N SER A 123 -10.14 20.29 -6.27
CA SER A 123 -8.96 20.38 -5.40
C SER A 123 -9.12 19.48 -4.17
N ILE A 124 -8.05 19.29 -3.40
CA ILE A 124 -8.09 18.51 -2.16
C ILE A 124 -8.97 19.17 -1.08
N ASP A 125 -9.17 20.49 -1.16
CA ASP A 125 -9.98 21.28 -0.23
C ASP A 125 -11.41 21.55 -0.75
N ASP A 126 -11.84 20.86 -1.81
CA ASP A 126 -13.13 21.10 -2.44
C ASP A 126 -14.28 20.91 -1.43
N PRO A 127 -15.22 21.87 -1.30
CA PRO A 127 -16.34 21.75 -0.37
C PRO A 127 -17.26 20.55 -0.69
N GLY A 128 -17.18 20.01 -1.91
CA GLY A 128 -17.84 18.78 -2.31
C GLY A 128 -17.25 17.52 -1.67
N ILE A 129 -16.05 17.55 -1.09
CA ILE A 129 -15.50 16.43 -0.31
C ILE A 129 -16.07 16.52 1.11
N PHE A 130 -16.72 15.45 1.60
CA PHE A 130 -17.35 15.39 2.92
C PHE A 130 -16.58 14.52 3.92
N LEU A 131 -15.84 13.53 3.44
CA LEU A 131 -14.96 12.69 4.25
C LEU A 131 -13.51 13.16 4.04
N TYR A 132 -12.73 13.23 5.10
CA TYR A 132 -11.30 13.54 5.04
C TYR A 132 -10.58 12.52 5.88
N GLN A 133 -9.36 12.16 5.46
CA GLN A 133 -8.51 11.28 6.23
C GLN A 133 -7.14 11.91 6.38
N THR A 134 -6.75 12.14 7.63
CA THR A 134 -5.38 12.50 8.02
C THR A 134 -4.72 11.29 8.69
N TYR A 135 -3.42 11.38 8.96
CA TYR A 135 -2.74 10.35 9.72
C TYR A 135 -1.66 10.92 10.63
N THR A 136 -1.37 10.16 11.67
CA THR A 136 -0.21 10.38 12.54
C THR A 136 0.79 9.24 12.33
N ILE A 137 2.05 9.59 12.10
CA ILE A 137 3.17 8.66 12.12
C ILE A 137 3.71 8.58 13.55
N VAL A 138 3.77 7.37 14.11
CA VAL A 138 4.40 7.11 15.40
C VAL A 138 5.66 6.27 15.20
N ILE A 139 6.83 6.86 15.44
CA ILE A 139 8.12 6.17 15.37
C ILE A 139 8.55 5.84 16.80
N ARG A 140 8.71 4.55 17.10
CA ARG A 140 9.20 4.07 18.39
C ARG A 140 10.53 3.35 18.21
N ASN A 141 11.55 3.80 18.93
CA ASN A 141 12.79 3.08 19.10
C ASN A 141 12.66 2.19 20.35
N LEU A 142 12.53 0.89 20.13
CA LEU A 142 12.27 -0.08 21.18
C LEU A 142 13.50 -0.37 22.05
N ALA A 143 14.71 -0.11 21.55
CA ALA A 143 15.94 -0.25 22.33
C ALA A 143 16.10 0.88 23.38
N THR A 144 15.63 2.09 23.08
CA THR A 144 15.77 3.28 23.94
C THR A 144 14.48 3.67 24.66
N GLY A 145 13.33 3.16 24.19
CA GLY A 145 12.00 3.58 24.66
C GLY A 145 11.55 4.94 24.12
N GLN A 146 12.32 5.59 23.25
CA GLN A 146 11.99 6.91 22.70
C GLN A 146 10.88 6.81 21.65
N GLY A 147 9.90 7.73 21.71
CA GLY A 147 8.84 7.89 20.73
C GLY A 147 8.87 9.27 20.05
N THR A 148 8.62 9.31 18.74
CA THR A 148 8.41 10.54 17.96
C THR A 148 7.06 10.47 17.26
N TYR A 149 6.33 11.58 17.24
CA TYR A 149 5.01 11.70 16.64
C TYR A 149 5.07 12.77 15.56
N ILE A 150 4.60 12.44 14.35
CA ILE A 150 4.52 13.37 13.22
C ILE A 150 3.08 13.34 12.73
N SER A 151 2.35 14.45 12.89
CA SER A 151 0.98 14.56 12.38
C SER A 151 0.99 15.22 11.01
N THR A 152 0.10 14.77 10.13
CA THR A 152 -0.21 15.46 8.89
C THR A 152 -1.53 16.20 9.08
N ASP A 153 -1.47 17.52 9.17
CA ASP A 153 -2.66 18.37 9.22
C ASP A 153 -3.37 18.39 7.86
#